data_AF-Q9R9Z0-F1
#
_entry.id   AF-Q9R9Z0-F1
#
_cell.length_a   1.000
_cell.length_b   1.000
_cell.length_c   1.000
_cell.angle_alpha   90.00
_cell.angle_beta   90.00
_cell.angle_gamma   90.00
#
_symmetry.space_group_name_H-M   'P 1'
#
loop_
_entity.id
_entity.type
_entity.pdbx_description
1 polymer ?
#
loop_
_entity_poly.entity_id
_entity_poly.type
_entity_poly.pdbx_seq_one_letter_code
_entity_poly.pdbx_strand_id
1 'polypeptide(L)'
;AAGLQIANRLTSQINGLGQAVKNANDGISIAQTAEGAMQASTDILQKMRTLALSSATGSLSADDRKSNNDEYQALTAELNRISETTTFGGQKLLDGSYGTKAIQVGANANETINL
;
A
#
# COMPACT_ATOMS: atom_id res chain seq x y z
N ALA A 1 -17.27 -16.48 -44.06
CA ALA A 1 -16.33 -16.97 -43.03
C ALA A 1 -15.57 -15.85 -42.32
N ALA A 2 -14.94 -14.91 -43.05
CA ALA A 2 -14.12 -13.84 -42.45
C ALA A 2 -14.85 -12.89 -41.47
N GLY A 3 -16.10 -12.51 -41.76
CA GLY A 3 -16.88 -11.62 -40.87
C GLY A 3 -17.15 -12.21 -39.48
N LEU A 4 -17.42 -13.52 -39.40
CA LEU A 4 -17.60 -14.24 -38.14
C LEU A 4 -16.28 -14.36 -37.35
N GLN A 5 -15.16 -14.56 -38.04
CA GLN A 5 -13.84 -14.60 -37.39
C GLN A 5 -13.45 -13.24 -36.80
N ILE A 6 -13.73 -12.15 -37.53
CA ILE A 6 -13.50 -10.79 -37.03
C ILE A 6 -14.43 -10.48 -35.85
N ALA A 7 -15.71 -10.83 -35.94
CA ALA A 7 -16.68 -10.63 -34.86
C ALA A 7 -16.26 -11.37 -33.58
N ASN A 8 -15.89 -12.66 -33.67
CA ASN A 8 -15.42 -13.44 -32.54
C ASN A 8 -14.17 -12.84 -31.89
N ARG A 9 -13.22 -12.34 -32.71
CA ARG A 9 -12.02 -11.65 -32.22
C ARG A 9 -12.37 -10.36 -31.47
N LEU A 10 -13.26 -9.55 -32.02
CA LEU A 10 -13.70 -8.31 -31.38
C LEU A 10 -14.46 -8.58 -30.08
N THR A 11 -15.33 -9.59 -30.04
CA THR A 11 -16.02 -10.01 -28.81
C THR A 11 -15.02 -10.46 -27.73
N SER A 12 -14.00 -11.24 -28.10
CA SER A 12 -12.95 -11.64 -27.16
C SER A 12 -12.18 -10.44 -26.61
N GLN A 13 -11.86 -9.46 -27.45
CA GLN A 13 -11.17 -8.24 -27.03
C GLN A 13 -12.04 -7.39 -26.10
N ILE A 14 -13.33 -7.21 -26.41
CA ILE A 14 -14.27 -6.47 -25.56
C ILE A 14 -14.36 -7.12 -24.18
N ASN A 15 -14.50 -8.44 -24.12
CA ASN A 15 -14.54 -9.18 -22.85
C ASN A 15 -13.23 -9.04 -22.08
N GLY A 16 -12.08 -9.12 -22.77
CA GLY A 16 -10.76 -8.90 -22.18
C GLY A 16 -10.60 -7.50 -21.60
N LEU A 17 -10.99 -6.45 -22.34
CA LEU A 17 -10.98 -5.07 -21.87
C LEU A 17 -11.94 -4.85 -20.69
N GLY A 18 -13.10 -5.50 -20.69
CA GLY A 18 -14.04 -5.45 -19.57
C GLY A 18 -13.44 -6.00 -18.28
N GLN A 19 -12.68 -7.10 -18.35
CA GLN A 19 -11.95 -7.63 -17.20
C GLN A 19 -10.76 -6.74 -16.82
N ALA A 20 -10.03 -6.22 -17.81
CA ALA A 20 -8.91 -5.30 -17.58
C ALA A 20 -9.32 -4.05 -16.80
N VAL A 21 -10.50 -3.47 -17.08
CA VAL A 21 -11.03 -2.33 -16.31
C VAL A 21 -11.27 -2.72 -14.85
N LYS A 22 -11.81 -3.91 -14.57
CA LYS A 22 -11.98 -4.39 -13.19
C LYS A 22 -10.64 -4.56 -12.49
N ASN A 23 -9.68 -5.22 -13.15
CA ASN A 23 -8.33 -5.39 -12.62
C ASN A 23 -7.65 -4.05 -12.32
N ALA A 24 -7.83 -3.05 -13.20
CA ALA A 24 -7.29 -1.70 -12.99
C ALA A 24 -7.92 -1.03 -11.76
N ASN A 25 -9.24 -1.15 -11.58
CA ASN A 25 -9.93 -0.64 -10.38
C ASN A 25 -9.46 -1.33 -9.10
N ASP A 26 -9.18 -2.64 -9.15
CA ASP A 26 -8.60 -3.37 -8.02
C ASP A 26 -7.18 -2.86 -7.71
N GLY A 27 -6.35 -2.66 -8.74
CA GLY A 27 -5.02 -2.06 -8.61
C GLY A 27 -5.04 -0.66 -7.99
N ILE A 28 -6.00 0.18 -8.40
CA ILE A 28 -6.23 1.50 -7.79
C ILE A 28 -6.60 1.36 -6.32
N SER A 29 -7.51 0.45 -6.00
CA SER A 29 -7.97 0.23 -4.61
C SER A 29 -6.85 -0.27 -3.70
N ILE A 30 -5.97 -1.14 -4.23
CA ILE A 30 -4.75 -1.59 -3.53
C ILE A 30 -3.84 -0.40 -3.26
N ALA A 31 -3.52 0.40 -4.30
CA ALA A 31 -2.63 1.54 -4.17
C ALA A 31 -3.17 2.56 -3.15
N GLN A 32 -4.46 2.88 -3.18
CA GLN A 32 -5.10 3.78 -2.23
C GLN A 32 -5.07 3.26 -0.79
N THR A 33 -5.27 1.94 -0.61
CA THR A 33 -5.20 1.32 0.72
C THR A 33 -3.77 1.41 1.28
N ALA A 34 -2.77 1.11 0.45
CA ALA A 34 -1.37 1.24 0.82
C ALA A 34 -1.01 2.71 1.12
N GLU A 35 -1.43 3.65 0.28
CA GLU A 35 -1.18 5.09 0.44
C GLU A 35 -1.77 5.63 1.75
N GLY A 36 -3.02 5.29 2.09
CA GLY A 36 -3.64 5.72 3.35
C GLY A 36 -2.89 5.21 4.59
N ALA A 37 -2.44 3.96 4.56
CA ALA A 37 -1.63 3.39 5.64
C ALA A 37 -0.21 3.99 5.70
N MET A 38 0.39 4.33 4.55
CA MET A 38 1.67 5.06 4.50
C MET A 38 1.54 6.49 5.03
N GLN A 39 0.41 7.16 4.80
CA GLN A 39 0.14 8.47 5.36
C GLN A 39 0.09 8.42 6.89
N ALA A 40 -0.65 7.46 7.47
CA ALA A 40 -0.69 7.26 8.91
C ALA A 40 0.71 6.93 9.49
N SER A 41 1.48 6.10 8.78
CA SER A 41 2.86 5.79 9.16
C SER A 41 3.76 7.03 9.15
N THR A 42 3.58 7.92 8.16
CA THR A 42 4.32 9.19 8.05
C THR A 42 4.02 10.10 9.23
N ASP A 43 2.75 10.25 9.62
CA ASP A 43 2.35 11.07 10.76
C ASP A 43 2.95 10.55 12.07
N ILE A 44 2.99 9.22 12.25
CA ILE A 44 3.65 8.59 13.42
C ILE A 44 5.15 8.89 13.42
N LEU A 45 5.82 8.72 12.29
CA LEU A 45 7.27 9.00 12.17
C LEU A 45 7.60 10.46 12.47
N GLN A 46 6.73 11.40 12.10
CA GLN A 46 6.89 12.81 12.46
C GLN A 46 6.79 13.05 13.97
N LYS A 47 5.85 12.39 14.66
CA LYS A 47 5.75 12.44 16.14
C LYS A 47 6.96 11.82 16.80
N MET A 48 7.38 10.64 16.36
CA MET A 48 8.60 9.96 16.86
C MET A 48 9.85 10.84 16.71
N ARG A 49 9.99 11.54 15.57
CA ARG A 49 11.06 12.51 15.37
C ARG A 49 11.01 13.65 16.38
N THR A 50 9.81 14.18 16.65
CA THR A 50 9.62 15.26 17.63
C THR A 50 10.00 14.81 19.04
N LEU A 51 9.60 13.60 19.44
CA LEU A 51 9.98 13.00 20.73
C LEU A 51 11.48 12.74 20.86
N ALA A 52 12.13 12.32 19.77
CA ALA A 52 13.58 12.12 19.75
C ALA A 52 14.34 13.46 19.91
N LEU A 53 13.89 14.51 19.20
CA LEU A 53 14.47 15.85 19.31
C LEU A 53 14.25 16.47 20.69
N SER A 54 13.05 16.31 21.26
CA SER A 54 12.78 16.79 22.62
C SER A 54 13.72 16.09 23.61
N SER A 55 13.82 14.75 23.56
CA SER A 55 14.66 13.96 24.45
C SER A 55 16.15 14.27 24.38
N ALA A 56 16.64 14.75 23.22
CA ALA A 56 18.01 15.21 23.03
C ALA A 56 18.30 16.58 23.66
N THR A 57 17.27 17.32 24.08
CA THR A 57 17.44 18.63 24.73
C THR A 57 17.94 18.44 26.17
N GLY A 58 19.00 19.17 26.54
CA GLY A 58 19.73 18.98 27.81
C GLY A 58 18.95 19.34 29.08
N SER A 59 17.80 20.00 28.97
CA SER A 59 16.98 20.48 30.10
C SER A 59 15.94 19.49 30.62
N LEU A 60 15.71 18.35 29.96
CA LEU A 60 14.77 17.33 30.44
C LEU A 60 15.34 16.51 31.60
N SER A 61 14.46 16.21 32.57
CA SER A 61 14.78 15.28 33.65
C SER A 61 14.85 13.83 33.13
N ALA A 62 15.35 12.91 33.96
CA ALA A 62 15.38 11.50 33.63
C ALA A 62 13.95 10.91 33.47
N ASP A 63 13.00 11.38 34.27
CA ASP A 63 11.61 10.91 34.24
C ASP A 63 10.88 11.38 32.97
N ASP A 64 11.16 12.60 32.50
CA ASP A 64 10.60 13.09 31.25
C ASP A 64 11.16 12.32 30.04
N ARG A 65 12.48 12.04 30.04
CA ARG A 65 13.10 11.20 29.00
C ARG A 65 12.50 9.80 29.00
N LYS A 66 12.23 9.24 30.18
CA LYS A 66 11.55 7.95 30.30
C LYS A 66 10.15 8.01 29.69
N SER A 67 9.37 9.03 30.01
CA SER A 67 8.01 9.20 29.48
C SER A 67 8.00 9.35 27.96
N ASN A 68 8.89 10.16 27.40
CA ASN A 68 9.05 10.29 25.95
C ASN A 68 9.45 8.98 25.28
N ASN A 69 10.34 8.20 25.92
CA ASN A 69 10.73 6.89 25.41
C ASN A 69 9.55 5.90 25.45
N ASP A 70 8.74 5.90 26.51
CA ASP A 70 7.57 5.03 26.62
C ASP A 70 6.56 5.35 25.50
N GLU A 71 6.35 6.64 25.17
CA GLU A 71 5.53 7.06 24.02
C GLU A 71 6.17 6.65 22.67
N TYR A 72 7.49 6.81 22.52
CA TYR A 72 8.21 6.38 21.32
C TYR A 72 8.06 4.87 21.07
N GLN A 73 8.10 4.05 22.12
CA GLN A 73 7.89 2.61 22.02
C GLN A 73 6.45 2.26 21.61
N ALA A 74 5.45 2.97 22.15
CA ALA A 74 4.06 2.80 21.75
C ALA A 74 3.85 3.14 20.26
N LEU A 75 4.45 4.25 19.79
CA LEU A 75 4.41 4.64 18.38
C LEU A 75 5.13 3.63 17.47
N THR A 76 6.24 3.04 17.94
CA THR A 76 6.95 1.97 17.22
C THR A 76 6.05 0.73 17.07
N ALA A 77 5.35 0.34 18.15
CA ALA A 77 4.41 -0.78 18.10
C ALA A 77 3.25 -0.50 17.13
N GLU A 78 2.77 0.75 17.09
CA GLU A 78 1.71 1.15 16.15
C GLU A 78 2.18 1.12 14.69
N LEU A 79 3.42 1.52 14.39
CA LEU A 79 3.99 1.36 13.04
C LEU A 79 4.04 -0.11 12.60
N ASN A 80 4.50 -1.00 13.49
CA ASN A 80 4.52 -2.43 13.21
C ASN A 80 3.10 -2.96 12.98
N ARG A 81 2.13 -2.53 13.81
CA ARG A 81 0.73 -2.90 13.64
C ARG A 81 0.18 -2.44 12.29
N ILE A 82 0.46 -1.22 11.84
CA ILE A 82 0.02 -0.72 10.52
C ILE A 82 0.63 -1.59 9.41
N SER A 83 1.93 -1.87 9.48
CA SER A 83 2.62 -2.73 8.51
C SER A 83 1.99 -4.13 8.45
N GLU A 84 1.74 -4.74 9.60
CA GLU A 84 1.19 -6.10 9.71
C GLU A 84 -0.31 -6.20 9.43
N THR A 85 -1.09 -5.14 9.63
CA THR A 85 -2.57 -5.20 9.48
C THR A 85 -3.08 -4.64 8.17
N THR A 86 -2.29 -3.85 7.44
CA THR A 86 -2.68 -3.32 6.13
C THR A 86 -2.78 -4.43 5.09
N THR A 87 -4.01 -4.78 4.72
CA THR A 87 -4.30 -5.82 3.74
C THR A 87 -5.34 -5.41 2.71
N PHE A 88 -5.22 -5.94 1.50
CA PHE A 88 -6.28 -5.91 0.50
C PHE A 88 -6.52 -7.32 -0.04
N GLY A 89 -7.78 -7.77 -0.06
CA GLY A 89 -8.12 -9.12 -0.55
C GLY A 89 -7.38 -10.26 0.17
N GLY A 90 -6.96 -10.05 1.43
CA GLY A 90 -6.17 -11.00 2.21
C GLY A 90 -4.65 -10.94 1.99
N GLN A 91 -4.17 -10.12 1.07
CA GLN A 91 -2.74 -9.91 0.84
C GLN A 91 -2.22 -8.75 1.68
N LYS A 92 -1.06 -8.93 2.32
CA LYS A 92 -0.36 -7.89 3.07
C LYS A 92 0.31 -6.92 2.10
N LEU A 93 0.19 -5.62 2.35
CA LEU A 93 0.70 -4.60 1.43
C LEU A 93 2.00 -3.95 1.91
N LEU A 94 2.21 -3.83 3.23
CA LEU A 94 3.26 -2.99 3.82
C LEU A 94 4.27 -3.75 4.70
N ASP A 95 4.21 -5.07 4.76
CA ASP A 95 5.13 -5.93 5.54
C ASP A 95 6.40 -6.33 4.76
N GLY A 96 6.52 -5.84 3.52
CA GLY A 96 7.61 -6.18 2.60
C GLY A 96 7.41 -7.47 1.80
N SER A 97 6.36 -8.26 2.08
CA SER A 97 6.07 -9.51 1.36
C SER A 97 5.34 -9.31 0.03
N TYR A 98 4.68 -8.15 -0.15
CA TYR A 98 3.89 -7.86 -1.35
C TYR A 98 4.73 -7.95 -2.64
N GLY A 99 5.96 -7.45 -2.59
CA GLY A 99 6.88 -7.41 -3.73
C GLY A 99 6.28 -6.63 -4.91
N THR A 100 6.70 -6.96 -6.13
CA THR A 100 6.10 -6.41 -7.35
C THR A 100 5.02 -7.34 -7.88
N LYS A 101 3.81 -6.81 -8.10
CA LYS A 101 2.67 -7.53 -8.70
C LYS A 101 2.31 -6.91 -10.05
N ALA A 102 2.19 -7.75 -11.08
CA ALA A 102 1.73 -7.33 -12.39
C ALA A 102 0.19 -7.36 -12.46
N ILE A 103 -0.42 -6.20 -12.69
CA ILE A 103 -1.86 -6.04 -12.90
C ILE A 103 -2.13 -6.01 -14.40
N GLN A 104 -2.87 -7.01 -14.90
CA GLN A 104 -3.26 -7.11 -16.30
C GLN A 104 -4.35 -6.08 -16.64
N VAL A 105 -4.01 -5.08 -17.45
CA VAL A 105 -4.86 -3.92 -17.80
C VAL A 105 -5.17 -3.84 -19.30
N GLY A 106 -4.82 -4.85 -20.08
CA GLY A 106 -5.21 -4.96 -21.48
C GLY A 106 -5.85 -6.30 -21.83
N ALA A 107 -6.29 -6.42 -23.08
CA ALA A 107 -6.96 -7.62 -23.59
C ALA A 107 -5.99 -8.70 -24.06
N ASN A 108 -4.71 -8.36 -24.26
CA ASN A 108 -3.66 -9.28 -24.69
C ASN A 108 -2.70 -9.57 -23.54
N ALA A 109 -2.05 -10.73 -23.60
CA ALA A 109 -1.08 -11.13 -22.58
C ALA A 109 0.06 -10.10 -22.44
N ASN A 110 0.46 -9.84 -21.18
CA ASN A 110 1.56 -8.94 -20.80
C ASN A 110 1.30 -7.44 -21.01
N GLU A 111 0.04 -7.05 -21.24
CA GLU A 111 -0.38 -5.65 -21.12
C GLU A 111 -0.61 -5.32 -19.64
N THR A 112 0.48 -5.23 -18.87
CA THR A 112 0.46 -5.14 -17.40
C THR A 112 1.06 -3.85 -16.85
N ILE A 113 0.52 -3.39 -15.73
CA ILE A 113 1.14 -2.37 -14.86
C ILE A 113 1.72 -3.08 -13.64
N ASN A 114 2.98 -2.81 -13.31
CA ASN A 114 3.62 -3.36 -12.14
C ASN A 114 3.40 -2.43 -10.94
N LEU A 115 2.92 -2.99 -9.83
CA LEU A 115 2.70 -2.33 -8.55
C LEU A 115 3.64 -2.90 -7.49
#